data_AF-A0A1B9PFF6-F1
#
_entry.id   AF-A0A1B9PFF6-F1
#
_cell.length_a   1.000
_cell.length_b   1.000
_cell.length_c   1.000
_cell.angle_alpha   90.00
_cell.angle_beta   90.00
_cell.angle_gamma   90.00
#
_symmetry.space_group_name_H-M   'P 1'
#
loop_
_entity.id
_entity.type
_entity.pdbx_description
1 polymer ?
#
loop_
_entity_poly.entity_id
_entity_poly.type
_entity_poly.pdbx_seq_one_letter_code
_entity_poly.pdbx_strand_id
1 'polypeptide(L)'
;MIKINVDKKSEQGVLDSLRLMTLTKPKRRRILNKTAKASVKTSRQNQKNQQTPTGKVWQKRASKKRKKMQIRLARLLTVTASNENKAVIGWRKSGTAQVASKQHHGHRQRHTRASAIKALRNEKT
;
A
#
# COMPACT_ATOMS: atom_id res chain seq x y z
N MET A 1 -15.26 21.06 42.37
CA MET A 1 -15.66 19.80 41.70
C MET A 1 -15.72 20.07 40.21
N ILE A 2 -14.85 19.46 39.40
CA ILE A 2 -14.83 19.68 37.96
C ILE A 2 -15.83 18.71 37.32
N LYS A 3 -16.90 19.26 36.73
CA LYS A 3 -17.86 18.48 35.93
C LYS A 3 -17.41 18.52 34.47
N ILE A 4 -17.05 17.36 33.94
CA ILE A 4 -16.69 17.19 32.53
C ILE A 4 -17.94 16.67 31.82
N ASN A 5 -18.51 17.46 30.92
CA ASN A 5 -19.58 17.00 30.02
C ASN A 5 -18.96 16.48 28.74
N VAL A 6 -19.19 15.21 28.43
CA VAL A 6 -18.63 14.54 27.25
C VAL A 6 -19.76 14.23 26.28
N ASP A 7 -19.56 14.55 25.01
CA ASP A 7 -20.45 14.13 23.93
C ASP A 7 -20.46 12.59 23.82
N LYS A 8 -21.63 11.99 23.53
CA LYS A 8 -21.81 10.53 23.40
C LYS A 8 -20.80 9.90 22.44
N LYS A 9 -20.46 10.57 21.33
CA LYS A 9 -19.50 10.04 20.36
C LYS A 9 -18.08 10.03 20.91
N SER A 10 -17.70 11.07 21.64
CA SER A 10 -16.41 11.17 22.33
C SER A 10 -16.29 10.14 23.46
N GLU A 11 -17.36 9.94 24.23
CA GLU A 11 -17.45 8.90 25.25
C GLU A 11 -17.23 7.50 24.66
N GLN A 12 -17.92 7.18 23.56
CA GLN A 12 -17.76 5.91 22.86
C GLN A 12 -16.31 5.70 22.40
N GLY A 13 -15.67 6.74 21.85
CA GLY A 13 -14.28 6.68 21.41
C GLY A 13 -13.29 6.43 22.56
N VAL A 14 -13.53 7.01 23.74
CA VAL A 14 -12.73 6.76 24.95
C VAL A 14 -12.94 5.33 25.45
N LEU A 15 -14.19 4.84 25.50
CA LEU A 15 -14.49 3.47 25.91
C LEU A 15 -13.89 2.44 24.96
N ASP A 16 -13.95 2.67 23.65
CA ASP A 16 -13.33 1.79 22.66
C ASP A 16 -11.80 1.81 22.76
N SER A 17 -11.20 2.96 23.06
CA SER A 17 -9.77 3.07 23.33
C SER A 17 -9.36 2.29 24.59
N LEU A 18 -10.12 2.40 25.69
CA LEU A 18 -9.92 1.64 26.92
C LEU A 18 -10.10 0.12 26.68
N ARG A 19 -11.10 -0.27 25.90
CA ARG A 19 -11.30 -1.67 25.48
C ARG A 19 -10.14 -2.20 24.64
N LEU A 20 -9.58 -1.37 23.76
CA LEU A 20 -8.40 -1.72 22.96
C LEU A 20 -7.15 -1.87 23.84
N MET A 21 -6.99 -1.05 24.88
CA MET A 21 -5.89 -1.14 25.85
C MET A 21 -5.95 -2.42 26.70
N THR A 22 -7.16 -2.88 27.03
CA THR A 22 -7.38 -4.10 27.83
C THR A 22 -7.30 -5.41 27.03
N LEU A 23 -7.09 -5.35 25.71
CA LEU A 23 -6.94 -6.54 24.87
C LEU A 23 -5.69 -7.34 25.24
N THR A 24 -5.86 -8.66 25.40
CA THR A 24 -4.73 -9.60 25.55
C THR A 24 -3.81 -9.55 24.33
N LYS A 25 -2.50 -9.79 24.53
CA LYS A 25 -1.49 -9.79 23.45
C LYS A 25 -1.93 -10.64 22.22
N PRO A 26 -2.51 -11.85 22.37
CA PRO A 26 -2.98 -12.64 21.24
C PRO A 26 -4.12 -11.98 20.45
N LYS A 27 -5.06 -11.31 21.14
CA LYS A 27 -6.17 -10.59 20.50
C LYS A 27 -5.66 -9.38 19.72
N ARG A 28 -4.75 -8.59 20.29
CA ARG A 28 -4.12 -7.46 19.58
C ARG A 28 -3.41 -7.91 18.30
N ARG A 29 -2.57 -8.93 18.39
CA ARG A 29 -1.88 -9.51 17.23
C ARG A 29 -2.87 -9.99 16.16
N ARG A 30 -3.96 -10.64 16.55
CA ARG A 30 -5.00 -11.11 15.62
C ARG A 30 -5.67 -9.96 14.87
N ILE A 31 -6.04 -8.89 15.58
CA ILE A 31 -6.67 -7.70 14.98
C ILE A 31 -5.70 -6.99 14.04
N LEU A 32 -4.45 -6.77 14.47
CA LEU A 32 -3.40 -6.16 13.63
C LEU A 32 -3.13 -6.98 12.38
N ASN A 33 -3.07 -8.31 12.48
CA ASN A 33 -2.89 -9.16 11.31
C ASN A 33 -4.10 -9.12 10.37
N LYS A 34 -5.33 -9.11 10.91
CA LYS A 34 -6.56 -9.03 10.10
C LYS A 34 -6.66 -7.70 9.35
N THR A 35 -6.38 -6.60 10.03
CA THR A 35 -6.37 -5.25 9.43
C THR A 35 -5.26 -5.12 8.38
N ALA A 36 -4.05 -5.62 8.66
CA ALA A 36 -2.96 -5.62 7.68
C ALA A 36 -3.31 -6.46 6.44
N LYS A 37 -3.91 -7.64 6.59
CA LYS A 37 -4.41 -8.46 5.47
C LYS A 37 -5.50 -7.76 4.66
N ALA A 38 -6.42 -7.06 5.33
CA ALA A 38 -7.44 -6.27 4.65
C ALA A 38 -6.81 -5.13 3.82
N SER A 39 -5.84 -4.40 4.39
CA SER A 39 -5.08 -3.37 3.68
C SER A 39 -4.32 -3.93 2.46
N VAL A 40 -3.67 -5.09 2.60
CA VAL A 40 -3.04 -5.81 1.47
C VAL A 40 -4.05 -6.14 0.39
N LYS A 41 -5.25 -6.63 0.75
CA LYS A 41 -6.32 -6.94 -0.21
C LYS A 41 -6.77 -5.70 -0.97
N THR A 42 -7.05 -4.61 -0.27
CA THR A 42 -7.45 -3.32 -0.87
C THR A 42 -6.36 -2.77 -1.78
N SER A 43 -5.10 -2.74 -1.31
CA SER A 43 -3.96 -2.28 -2.10
C SER A 43 -3.77 -3.09 -3.38
N ARG A 44 -3.88 -4.43 -3.29
CA ARG A 44 -3.84 -5.33 -4.45
C ARG A 44 -4.95 -5.02 -5.46
N GLN A 45 -6.17 -4.75 -4.96
CA GLN A 45 -7.31 -4.43 -5.82
C GLN A 45 -7.12 -3.08 -6.53
N ASN A 46 -6.72 -2.04 -5.79
CA ASN A 46 -6.44 -0.72 -6.33
C ASN A 46 -5.36 -0.78 -7.41
N GLN A 47 -4.28 -1.52 -7.17
CA GLN A 47 -3.23 -1.71 -8.17
C GLN A 47 -3.72 -2.48 -9.41
N LYS A 48 -4.55 -3.52 -9.26
CA LYS A 48 -5.16 -4.22 -10.41
C LYS A 48 -6.06 -3.30 -11.24
N ASN A 49 -6.75 -2.39 -10.56
CA ASN A 49 -7.64 -1.38 -11.15
C ASN A 49 -6.89 -0.13 -11.63
N GLN A 50 -5.58 -0.04 -11.40
CA GLN A 50 -4.76 1.15 -11.72
C GLN A 50 -5.30 2.41 -11.02
N GLN A 51 -5.52 2.30 -9.71
CA GLN A 51 -6.11 3.36 -8.88
C GLN A 51 -5.24 3.68 -7.67
N THR A 52 -5.32 4.92 -7.19
CA THR A 52 -4.72 5.39 -5.94
C THR A 52 -5.45 4.77 -4.74
N PRO A 53 -4.89 4.87 -3.52
CA PRO A 53 -5.59 4.46 -2.30
C PRO A 53 -6.96 5.14 -2.11
N THR A 54 -7.13 6.34 -2.66
CA THR A 54 -8.39 7.10 -2.63
C THR A 54 -9.34 6.76 -3.78
N GLY A 55 -8.99 5.78 -4.63
CA GLY A 55 -9.82 5.33 -5.76
C GLY A 55 -9.65 6.12 -7.06
N LYS A 56 -8.81 7.17 -7.10
CA LYS A 56 -8.56 7.94 -8.34
C LYS A 56 -7.76 7.11 -9.33
N VAL A 57 -8.12 7.15 -10.61
CA VAL A 57 -7.38 6.42 -11.66
C VAL A 57 -5.97 7.01 -11.82
N TRP A 58 -4.97 6.14 -11.99
CA TRP A 58 -3.59 6.55 -12.24
C TRP A 58 -3.46 7.27 -13.58
N GLN A 59 -2.47 8.16 -13.67
CA GLN A 59 -2.11 8.75 -14.94
C GLN A 59 -1.70 7.66 -15.95
N LYS A 60 -2.00 7.88 -17.22
CA LYS A 60 -1.61 6.96 -18.28
C LYS A 60 -0.09 6.92 -18.41
N ARG A 61 0.43 5.81 -18.93
CA ARG A 61 1.85 5.66 -19.23
C ARG A 61 2.27 6.74 -20.24
N ALA A 62 3.47 7.31 -20.06
CA ALA A 62 4.04 8.27 -21.01
C ALA A 62 4.21 7.68 -22.42
N SER A 63 4.54 6.38 -22.53
CA SER A 63 4.63 5.69 -23.80
C SER A 63 3.30 5.09 -24.27
N LYS A 64 3.21 4.83 -25.58
CA LYS A 64 2.02 4.29 -26.28
C LYS A 64 1.62 2.86 -25.88
N LYS A 65 2.35 2.21 -24.97
CA LYS A 65 2.09 0.82 -24.57
C LYS A 65 0.78 0.71 -23.78
N ARG A 66 -0.11 -0.17 -24.25
CA ARG A 66 -1.42 -0.45 -23.62
C ARG A 66 -1.35 -1.36 -22.37
N LYS A 67 -0.17 -1.87 -22.01
CA LYS A 67 0.00 -2.74 -20.82
C LYS A 67 -0.15 -1.93 -19.53
N LYS A 68 -0.93 -2.48 -18.58
CA LYS A 68 -1.09 -1.93 -17.22
C LYS A 68 0.26 -1.69 -16.53
N MET A 69 0.33 -0.69 -15.66
CA MET A 69 1.52 -0.40 -14.86
C MET A 69 1.64 -1.39 -13.69
N GLN A 70 2.88 -1.69 -13.31
CA GLN A 70 3.21 -2.55 -12.16
C GLN A 70 2.52 -3.93 -12.19
N ILE A 71 2.35 -4.52 -13.38
CA ILE A 71 1.80 -5.87 -13.55
C ILE A 71 2.59 -6.87 -12.70
N ARG A 72 1.86 -7.80 -12.05
CA ARG A 72 2.42 -8.87 -11.17
C ARG A 72 3.16 -8.39 -9.93
N LEU A 73 3.28 -7.09 -9.67
CA LEU A 73 3.91 -6.58 -8.44
C LEU A 73 2.97 -6.73 -7.23
N ALA A 74 1.68 -6.43 -7.40
CA ALA A 74 0.63 -6.56 -6.37
C ALA A 74 0.60 -7.94 -5.68
N ARG A 75 0.76 -9.02 -6.45
CA ARG A 75 0.67 -10.40 -5.92
C ARG A 75 1.74 -10.71 -4.87
N LEU A 76 2.82 -9.93 -4.85
CA LEU A 76 3.95 -10.11 -3.95
C LEU A 76 3.83 -9.23 -2.69
N LEU A 77 2.89 -8.29 -2.64
CA LEU A 77 2.58 -7.51 -1.45
C LEU A 77 1.94 -8.42 -0.40
N THR A 78 2.49 -8.49 0.81
CA THR A 78 2.03 -9.37 1.89
C THR A 78 2.32 -8.76 3.26
N VAL A 79 1.71 -9.32 4.31
CA VAL A 79 2.16 -9.07 5.68
C VAL A 79 3.48 -9.81 5.88
N THR A 80 4.55 -9.10 6.21
CA THR A 80 5.91 -9.68 6.38
C THR A 80 6.24 -9.96 7.83
N ALA A 81 5.69 -9.19 8.76
CA ALA A 81 5.85 -9.40 10.19
C ALA A 81 4.59 -8.96 10.94
N SER A 82 4.27 -9.61 12.06
CA SER A 82 3.21 -9.17 12.96
C SER A 82 3.53 -9.58 14.39
N ASN A 83 3.42 -8.62 15.30
CA ASN A 83 3.45 -8.84 16.74
C ASN A 83 2.23 -8.15 17.38
N GLU A 84 2.17 -8.12 18.71
CA GLU A 84 1.08 -7.54 19.48
C GLU A 84 0.96 -6.01 19.38
N ASN A 85 1.98 -5.32 18.87
CA ASN A 85 2.06 -3.86 18.82
C ASN A 85 2.09 -3.32 17.38
N LYS A 86 2.56 -4.09 16.40
CA LYS A 86 2.65 -3.70 14.99
C LYS A 86 2.44 -4.88 14.04
N ALA A 87 1.90 -4.57 12.88
CA ALA A 87 1.93 -5.43 11.70
C ALA A 87 2.59 -4.68 10.55
N VAL A 88 3.54 -5.33 9.88
CA VAL A 88 4.32 -4.76 8.79
C VAL A 88 3.83 -5.35 7.48
N ILE A 89 3.48 -4.48 6.56
CA ILE A 89 3.17 -4.82 5.18
C ILE A 89 4.41 -4.54 4.33
N GLY A 90 4.78 -5.48 3.48
CA GLY A 90 5.92 -5.36 2.59
C GLY A 90 5.80 -6.28 1.39
N TRP A 91 6.90 -6.47 0.68
CA TRP A 91 6.96 -7.37 -0.47
C TRP A 91 7.67 -8.66 -0.11
N ARG A 92 7.14 -9.79 -0.59
CA ARG A 92 7.74 -11.11 -0.40
C ARG A 92 9.17 -11.22 -0.96
N LYS A 93 9.51 -10.42 -1.98
CA LYS A 93 10.84 -10.40 -2.61
C LYS A 93 11.48 -9.01 -2.52
N SER A 94 12.73 -8.93 -2.09
CA SER A 94 13.49 -7.68 -1.95
C SER A 94 13.54 -6.86 -3.23
N GLY A 95 13.85 -7.49 -4.38
CA GLY A 95 13.87 -6.82 -5.68
C GLY A 95 12.53 -6.18 -6.07
N THR A 96 11.40 -6.75 -5.62
CA THR A 96 10.09 -6.13 -5.87
C THR A 96 9.80 -4.94 -4.97
N ALA A 97 10.32 -4.92 -3.74
CA ALA A 97 10.27 -3.72 -2.91
C ALA A 97 11.07 -2.57 -3.55
N GLN A 98 12.25 -2.87 -4.11
CA GLN A 98 13.06 -1.88 -4.81
C GLN A 98 12.35 -1.31 -6.04
N VAL A 99 11.74 -2.18 -6.87
CA VAL A 99 10.96 -1.72 -8.03
C VAL A 99 9.76 -0.86 -7.59
N ALA A 100 9.04 -1.28 -6.54
CA ALA A 100 7.93 -0.50 -6.00
C ALA A 100 8.38 0.89 -5.53
N SER A 101 9.49 0.96 -4.79
CA SER A 101 10.07 2.21 -4.31
C SER A 101 10.48 3.13 -5.45
N LYS A 102 11.16 2.60 -6.48
CA LYS A 102 11.55 3.38 -7.68
C LYS A 102 10.34 3.97 -8.41
N GLN A 103 9.24 3.22 -8.47
CA GLN A 103 7.99 3.69 -9.08
C GLN A 103 7.28 4.73 -8.22
N HIS A 104 7.28 4.57 -6.90
CA HIS A 104 6.59 5.49 -5.99
C HIS A 104 7.28 6.85 -5.90
N HIS A 105 8.61 6.86 -5.81
CA HIS A 105 9.40 8.09 -5.65
C HIS A 105 9.86 8.71 -6.97
N GLY A 106 9.53 8.11 -8.12
CA GLY A 106 9.91 8.65 -9.44
C GLY A 106 11.41 8.59 -9.72
N HIS A 107 11.99 7.40 -9.78
CA HIS A 107 13.42 7.23 -10.05
C HIS A 107 13.79 7.63 -11.49
N ARG A 108 14.74 8.58 -11.64
CA ARG A 108 15.29 9.00 -12.94
C ARG A 108 16.17 7.89 -13.51
N GLN A 109 15.89 7.47 -14.73
CA GLN A 109 16.72 6.51 -15.47
C GLN A 109 17.54 7.26 -16.52
N ARG A 110 18.84 6.97 -16.59
CA ARG A 110 19.72 7.43 -17.66
C ARG A 110 19.75 6.37 -18.75
N HIS A 111 19.59 6.80 -20.00
CA HIS A 111 19.68 5.94 -21.16
C HIS A 111 20.81 6.41 -22.06
N THR A 112 21.54 5.46 -22.67
CA THR A 112 22.45 5.81 -23.76
C THR A 112 21.64 6.21 -25.00
N ARG A 113 22.23 7.02 -25.89
CA ARG A 113 21.58 7.46 -27.13
C ARG A 113 21.06 6.27 -27.95
N ALA A 114 21.85 5.21 -28.08
CA ALA A 114 21.45 3.99 -28.79
C ALA A 114 20.23 3.30 -28.14
N SER A 115 20.18 3.22 -26.81
CA SER A 115 19.05 2.64 -26.07
C SER A 115 17.78 3.46 -26.27
N ALA A 116 17.87 4.79 -26.21
CA ALA A 116 16.75 5.70 -26.43
C ALA A 116 16.21 5.60 -27.86
N ILE A 117 17.08 5.58 -28.88
CA ILE A 117 16.69 5.42 -30.29
C ILE A 117 15.98 4.08 -30.51
N LYS A 118 16.52 2.98 -29.95
CA LYS A 118 15.89 1.66 -30.03
C LYS A 118 14.49 1.64 -29.39
N ALA A 119 14.33 2.29 -28.24
CA ALA A 119 13.04 2.40 -27.58
C ALA A 119 12.02 3.17 -28.42
N LEU A 120 12.42 4.30 -29.01
CA LEU A 120 11.57 5.11 -29.88
C LEU A 120 11.15 4.38 -31.16
N ARG A 121 12.05 3.61 -31.78
CA ARG A 121 11.72 2.77 -32.96
C ARG A 121 10.64 1.73 -32.62
N ASN A 122 10.78 1.06 -31.49
CA ASN A 122 9.82 0.04 -31.03
C ASN A 122 8.49 0.61 -30.51
N GLU A 123 8.36 1.94 -30.37
CA GLU A 123 7.11 2.61 -29.98
C GLU A 123 6.27 3.07 -31.19
N LYS A 124 6.82 3.04 -32.41
CA LYS A 124 6.12 3.42 -33.64
C LYS A 124 5.35 2.26 -34.31
N THR A 125 5.69 1.03 -33.97
CA THR A 125 4.97 -0.21 -34.33
C THR A 125 3.96 -0.58 -33.25
#